data_AF-A0A2H9QGD1-F1
#
_entry.id   AF-A0A2H9QGD1-F1
#
_cell.length_a   1.000
_cell.length_b   1.000
_cell.length_c   1.000
_cell.angle_alpha   90.00
_cell.angle_beta   90.00
_cell.angle_gamma   90.00
#
_symmetry.space_group_name_H-M   'P 1'
#
loop_
_entity.id
_entity.type
_entity.pdbx_description
1 polymer ?
#
loop_
_entity_poly.entity_id
_entity_poly.type
_entity_poly.pdbx_seq_one_letter_code
_entity_poly.pdbx_strand_id
1 'polypeptide(L)'
;MNKRDRTKKQVQPVIRDITPGQLYKGISYSGAKFGEETKLVKKKEHWFILFCRKIFSSIPSLGKGAKFSKKNKEAIDFLAWDLKPEEFSAAIKFTMIAAIALAFVLFVIALSFGAVETITEFTGSPLMAYFYLLVPLLLIVYVAVNFVQKLPLNEAKIEQVKALTHVPEIMGYMIMSMKLVPNLEKAVEFAALHGRGKIAEDLKRVIWNVELGIYKSLSEGLDTMAYNWGKFSDEFKSSLMMIRASVLENSEAKRYQILDKTMEQTLESIKNKMEQYARELSQPTVVLFYLGVLLPLMLIIVLPVGSAFSGQGLARPEILVLIYNILIPATTLIFALNVLRNRPPTYEPPIIPDNHPSLPKKFQMQLGKNFVDLRAVMFLILIIGGGVTWFFHLNGIILEFEGEKLTVIPFDRTEEFVLDRVNQPASWFNETGENVQGMMDRGIERETALKQNALEKTMFFMKPENDVTPYNLIFGSLITFSLMFFVYFNFTSVYKRKVQEETREMESEFKDSLYVIASRMGENKPVEDALRHAQNFLPDYVISQKLFGKTV
;
A
#
# COMPACT_ATOMS: atom_id res chain seq x y z
N MET A 1 41.28 -7.26 76.20
CA MET A 1 41.22 -8.37 75.24
C MET A 1 40.69 -7.78 73.93
N ASN A 2 41.59 -7.61 72.93
CA ASN A 2 41.36 -7.25 71.51
C ASN A 2 40.51 -6.00 71.16
N LYS A 3 40.77 -5.20 70.12
CA LYS A 3 41.89 -4.89 69.22
C LYS A 3 41.31 -3.79 68.29
N ARG A 4 42.10 -2.74 68.02
CA ARG A 4 42.08 -1.84 66.83
C ARG A 4 40.88 -0.86 66.70
N ASP A 5 41.01 0.45 66.85
CA ASP A 5 41.92 1.47 66.27
C ASP A 5 41.44 2.02 64.90
N ARG A 6 41.44 3.37 64.82
CA ARG A 6 41.50 4.27 63.64
C ARG A 6 40.23 4.83 62.95
N THR A 7 39.95 6.09 63.33
CA THR A 7 39.84 7.28 62.45
C THR A 7 39.10 7.14 61.11
N LYS A 8 37.83 7.56 61.07
CA LYS A 8 37.17 7.96 59.83
C LYS A 8 37.59 9.38 59.44
N LYS A 9 38.61 9.50 58.58
CA LYS A 9 38.82 10.71 57.78
C LYS A 9 37.70 10.79 56.74
N GLN A 10 36.96 11.89 56.75
CA GLN A 10 36.10 12.28 55.63
C GLN A 10 37.00 12.47 54.40
N VAL A 11 36.76 11.68 53.36
CA VAL A 11 37.32 11.92 52.03
C VAL A 11 36.14 12.30 51.16
N GLN A 12 36.01 13.60 50.89
CA GLN A 12 35.14 14.11 49.83
C GLN A 12 35.65 13.52 48.50
N PRO A 13 34.78 12.98 47.62
CA PRO A 13 35.19 12.70 46.27
C PRO A 13 35.36 14.04 45.55
N VAL A 14 36.59 14.35 45.13
CA VAL A 14 36.87 15.44 44.22
C VAL A 14 36.18 15.12 42.90
N ILE A 15 35.02 15.74 42.67
CA ILE A 15 34.33 15.72 41.37
C ILE A 15 35.22 16.51 40.42
N ARG A 16 35.97 15.80 39.56
CA ARG A 16 36.63 16.44 38.42
C ARG A 16 35.53 16.85 37.44
N ASP A 17 35.55 18.10 37.01
CA ASP A 17 34.70 18.62 35.94
C ASP A 17 35.01 17.88 34.62
N ILE A 18 34.32 16.78 34.39
CA ILE A 18 34.38 16.06 33.12
C ILE A 18 33.46 16.82 32.16
N THR A 19 34.05 17.53 31.20
CA THR A 19 33.26 18.16 30.13
C THR A 19 32.52 17.08 29.34
N PRO A 20 31.34 17.34 28.75
CA PRO A 20 30.62 16.37 27.94
C PRO A 20 31.52 15.70 26.88
N GLY A 21 32.43 16.47 26.26
CA GLY A 21 33.42 15.95 25.32
C GLY A 21 34.40 14.93 25.90
N GLN A 22 34.75 15.01 27.19
CA GLN A 22 35.57 13.99 27.89
C GLN A 22 34.76 12.74 28.26
N LEU A 23 33.46 12.90 28.55
CA LEU A 23 32.53 11.79 28.78
C LEU A 23 32.41 10.91 27.51
N TYR A 24 32.35 11.54 26.34
CA TYR A 24 32.34 10.86 25.04
C TYR A 24 33.72 10.36 24.58
N LYS A 25 34.82 10.98 25.04
CA LYS A 25 36.19 10.51 24.73
C LYS A 25 36.51 9.15 25.34
N GLY A 26 35.86 8.80 26.45
CA GLY A 26 35.91 7.47 27.06
C GLY A 26 35.19 6.38 26.24
N ILE A 27 34.35 6.77 25.29
CA ILE A 27 33.80 5.89 24.26
C ILE A 27 34.80 5.81 23.10
N SER A 28 36.04 5.43 23.40
CA SER A 28 36.95 4.98 22.36
C SER A 28 36.51 3.57 21.97
N TYR A 29 35.57 3.48 21.03
CA TYR A 29 35.27 2.21 20.38
C TYR A 29 36.56 1.78 19.66
N SER A 30 37.24 0.80 20.25
CA SER A 30 38.29 0.05 19.58
C SER A 30 37.63 -0.65 18.38
N GLY A 31 38.23 -0.55 17.20
CA GLY A 31 37.73 -1.15 15.95
C GLY A 31 37.68 -2.69 15.92
N ALA A 32 37.58 -3.33 17.08
CA ALA A 32 37.34 -4.75 17.22
C ALA A 32 35.86 -4.97 17.54
N LYS A 33 35.16 -5.56 16.58
CA LYS A 33 33.75 -6.00 16.57
C LYS A 33 32.78 -5.00 15.94
N PHE A 34 32.71 -5.09 14.61
CA PHE A 34 31.45 -5.13 13.86
C PHE A 34 30.46 -6.07 14.59
N GLY A 35 29.76 -5.55 15.60
CA GLY A 35 28.71 -6.24 16.36
C GLY A 35 29.16 -7.47 17.16
N GLU A 36 28.63 -7.60 18.37
CA GLU A 36 28.33 -8.93 18.90
C GLU A 36 27.57 -9.73 17.86
N GLU A 37 27.76 -11.06 17.80
CA GLU A 37 27.20 -11.98 16.80
C GLU A 37 25.72 -11.72 16.52
N THR A 38 25.45 -10.82 15.59
CA THR A 38 24.12 -10.67 15.01
C THR A 38 23.97 -11.86 14.10
N LYS A 39 23.12 -12.81 14.50
CA LYS A 39 22.75 -13.96 13.65
C LYS A 39 22.54 -13.44 12.23
N LEU A 40 23.23 -14.02 11.26
CA LEU A 40 23.10 -13.64 9.85
C LEU A 40 21.63 -13.81 9.45
N VAL A 41 20.86 -12.72 9.46
CA VAL A 41 19.47 -12.73 9.02
C VAL A 41 19.50 -12.63 7.51
N LYS A 42 19.16 -13.72 6.82
CA LYS A 42 18.95 -13.68 5.37
C LYS A 42 17.87 -12.64 5.07
N LYS A 43 18.23 -11.55 4.38
CA LYS A 43 17.27 -10.53 3.93
C LYS A 43 16.18 -11.23 3.12
N LYS A 44 14.91 -10.98 3.47
CA LYS A 44 13.77 -11.55 2.72
C LYS A 44 13.87 -11.07 1.28
N GLU A 45 14.05 -12.01 0.35
CA GLU A 45 14.11 -11.70 -1.08
C GLU A 45 12.74 -11.15 -1.53
N HIS A 46 12.78 -10.14 -2.41
CA HIS A 46 11.55 -9.56 -2.95
C HIS A 46 10.77 -10.64 -3.73
N TRP A 47 9.44 -10.66 -3.61
CA TRP A 47 8.58 -11.69 -4.21
C TRP A 47 8.79 -11.83 -5.73
N PHE A 48 9.12 -10.72 -6.39
CA PHE A 48 9.41 -10.67 -7.82
C PHE A 48 10.67 -11.47 -8.20
N ILE A 49 11.71 -11.44 -7.35
CA ILE A 49 12.95 -12.19 -7.58
C ILE A 49 12.65 -13.69 -7.49
N LEU A 50 11.87 -14.09 -6.49
CA LEU A 50 11.42 -15.48 -6.32
C LEU A 50 10.59 -15.93 -7.52
N PHE A 51 9.71 -15.07 -8.04
CA PHE A 51 8.95 -15.33 -9.25
C PHE A 51 9.88 -15.54 -10.47
N CYS A 52 10.80 -14.61 -10.74
CA CYS A 52 11.75 -14.73 -11.85
C CYS A 52 12.59 -16.01 -11.77
N ARG A 53 13.15 -16.32 -10.58
CA ARG A 53 13.93 -17.54 -10.35
C ARG A 53 13.10 -18.80 -10.56
N LYS A 54 11.86 -18.84 -10.04
CA LYS A 54 10.96 -19.98 -10.19
C LYS A 54 10.63 -20.23 -11.67
N ILE A 55 10.32 -19.19 -12.43
CA ILE A 55 10.05 -19.31 -13.87
C ILE A 55 11.27 -19.79 -14.63
N PHE A 56 12.44 -19.19 -14.38
CA PHE A 56 13.68 -19.59 -15.05
C PHE A 56 14.06 -21.04 -14.73
N SER A 57 13.91 -21.48 -13.48
CA SER A 57 14.16 -22.88 -13.09
C SER A 57 13.22 -23.87 -13.78
N SER A 58 11.98 -23.46 -14.07
CA SER A 58 10.99 -24.30 -14.73
C SER A 58 11.18 -24.34 -16.24
N ILE A 59 11.55 -23.22 -16.87
CA ILE A 59 11.70 -23.09 -18.32
C ILE A 59 12.94 -22.24 -18.67
N PRO A 60 14.15 -22.82 -18.60
CA PRO A 60 15.40 -22.08 -18.85
C PRO A 60 15.54 -21.57 -20.29
N SER A 61 14.84 -22.19 -21.25
CA SER A 61 14.91 -21.83 -22.68
C SER A 61 14.40 -20.42 -22.98
N LEU A 62 13.48 -19.89 -22.16
CA LEU A 62 12.89 -18.57 -22.37
C LEU A 62 13.88 -17.42 -22.10
N GLY A 63 14.88 -17.64 -21.23
CA GLY A 63 15.83 -16.61 -20.79
C GLY A 63 17.14 -16.54 -21.56
N LYS A 64 17.45 -17.53 -22.42
CA LYS A 64 18.80 -17.67 -23.02
C LYS A 64 19.22 -16.43 -23.83
N GLY A 65 20.43 -15.92 -23.56
CA GLY A 65 21.08 -14.86 -24.33
C GLY A 65 20.52 -13.45 -24.12
N ALA A 66 19.66 -13.24 -23.12
CA ALA A 66 19.07 -11.93 -22.85
C ALA A 66 20.07 -10.96 -22.22
N LYS A 67 19.93 -9.67 -22.54
CA LYS A 67 20.64 -8.57 -21.88
C LYS A 67 19.63 -7.61 -21.28
N PHE A 68 19.96 -7.01 -20.13
CA PHE A 68 19.14 -5.95 -19.58
C PHE A 68 19.13 -4.73 -20.50
N SER A 69 17.97 -4.09 -20.61
CA SER A 69 17.91 -2.71 -21.09
C SER A 69 18.70 -1.80 -20.13
N LYS A 70 19.38 -0.76 -20.64
CA LYS A 70 20.20 0.16 -19.83
C LYS A 70 19.45 0.67 -18.59
N LYS A 71 18.19 1.08 -18.76
CA LYS A 71 17.34 1.58 -17.66
C LYS A 71 17.03 0.50 -16.61
N ASN A 72 16.76 -0.73 -17.04
CA ASN A 72 16.46 -1.83 -16.12
C ASN A 72 17.70 -2.27 -15.36
N LYS A 73 18.87 -2.25 -16.02
CA LYS A 73 20.15 -2.51 -15.36
C LYS A 73 20.41 -1.50 -14.25
N GLU A 74 20.30 -0.21 -14.55
CA GLU A 74 20.48 0.86 -13.56
C GLU A 74 19.53 0.71 -12.35
N ALA A 75 18.27 0.34 -12.59
CA ALA A 75 17.30 0.11 -11.52
C ALA A 75 17.60 -1.13 -10.68
N ILE A 76 18.00 -2.25 -11.29
CA ILE A 76 18.35 -3.50 -10.60
C ILE A 76 19.64 -3.31 -9.78
N ASP A 77 20.63 -2.63 -10.35
CA ASP A 77 21.89 -2.30 -9.67
C ASP A 77 21.63 -1.39 -8.46
N PHE A 78 20.77 -0.38 -8.61
CA PHE A 78 20.35 0.51 -7.51
C PHE A 78 19.64 -0.25 -6.39
N LEU A 79 18.67 -1.09 -6.75
CA LEU A 79 17.94 -1.95 -5.80
C LEU A 79 18.83 -3.04 -5.18
N ALA A 80 20.00 -3.29 -5.78
CA ALA A 80 20.90 -4.38 -5.45
C ALA A 80 20.21 -5.74 -5.44
N TRP A 81 19.35 -5.97 -6.43
CA TRP A 81 18.72 -7.26 -6.63
C TRP A 81 19.69 -8.23 -7.30
N ASP A 82 19.89 -9.40 -6.70
CA ASP A 82 20.64 -10.50 -7.30
C ASP A 82 19.79 -11.22 -8.36
N LEU A 83 19.61 -10.53 -9.50
CA LEU A 83 18.77 -10.97 -10.61
C LEU A 83 19.59 -11.02 -11.90
N LYS A 84 19.58 -12.18 -12.55
CA LYS A 84 20.27 -12.34 -13.84
C LYS A 84 19.41 -11.83 -15.00
N PRO A 85 20.02 -11.30 -16.09
CA PRO A 85 19.28 -10.88 -17.28
C PRO A 85 18.36 -11.96 -17.85
N GLU A 86 18.82 -13.21 -17.80
CA GLU A 86 18.12 -14.38 -18.31
C GLU A 86 16.86 -14.70 -17.47
N GLU A 87 16.95 -14.57 -16.15
CA GLU A 87 15.83 -14.81 -15.22
C GLU A 87 14.72 -13.77 -15.44
N PHE A 88 15.10 -12.51 -15.62
CA PHE A 88 14.16 -11.42 -15.88
C PHE A 88 13.47 -11.57 -17.25
N SER A 89 14.22 -11.91 -18.30
CA SER A 89 13.65 -12.09 -19.63
C SER A 89 12.72 -13.32 -19.70
N ALA A 90 13.09 -14.40 -19.02
CA ALA A 90 12.23 -15.58 -18.90
C ALA A 90 10.88 -15.25 -18.26
N ALA A 91 10.89 -14.45 -17.20
CA ALA A 91 9.66 -14.00 -16.53
C ALA A 91 8.76 -13.16 -17.44
N ILE A 92 9.32 -12.24 -18.25
CA ILE A 92 8.55 -11.42 -19.19
C ILE A 92 7.90 -12.31 -20.26
N LYS A 93 8.67 -13.19 -20.92
CA LYS A 93 8.16 -14.05 -21.99
C LYS A 93 7.14 -15.06 -21.46
N PHE A 94 7.39 -15.63 -20.28
CA PHE A 94 6.42 -16.50 -19.62
C PHE A 94 5.12 -15.77 -19.32
N THR A 95 5.18 -14.56 -18.76
CA THR A 95 3.99 -13.75 -18.48
C THR A 95 3.21 -13.45 -19.76
N MET A 96 3.92 -13.14 -20.85
CA MET A 96 3.29 -12.93 -22.16
C MET A 96 2.57 -14.19 -22.65
N ILE A 97 3.24 -15.35 -22.64
CA ILE A 97 2.64 -16.62 -23.09
C ILE A 97 1.46 -17.02 -22.20
N ALA A 98 1.61 -16.94 -20.88
CA ALA A 98 0.58 -17.27 -19.92
C ALA A 98 -0.63 -16.33 -20.04
N ALA A 99 -0.41 -15.03 -20.22
CA ALA A 99 -1.49 -14.07 -20.41
C ALA A 99 -2.21 -14.28 -21.75
N ILE A 100 -1.49 -14.59 -22.84
CA ILE A 100 -2.11 -14.94 -24.13
C ILE A 100 -2.92 -16.23 -24.01
N ALA A 101 -2.38 -17.27 -23.37
CA ALA A 101 -3.08 -18.52 -23.16
C ALA A 101 -4.35 -18.32 -22.31
N LEU A 102 -4.26 -17.53 -21.24
CA LEU A 102 -5.42 -17.18 -20.42
C LEU A 102 -6.45 -16.37 -21.22
N ALA A 103 -6.01 -15.37 -21.98
CA ALA A 103 -6.89 -14.58 -22.85
C ALA A 103 -7.58 -15.46 -23.90
N PHE A 104 -6.87 -16.43 -24.47
CA PHE A 104 -7.44 -17.39 -25.41
C PHE A 104 -8.48 -18.30 -24.73
N VAL A 105 -8.19 -18.82 -23.53
CA VAL A 105 -9.16 -19.62 -22.76
C VAL A 105 -10.40 -18.80 -22.43
N LEU A 106 -10.25 -17.56 -21.98
CA LEU A 106 -11.37 -16.65 -21.71
C LEU A 106 -12.17 -16.34 -22.97
N PHE A 107 -11.49 -16.17 -24.11
CA PHE A 107 -12.15 -15.98 -25.39
C PHE A 107 -12.97 -17.21 -25.79
N VAL A 108 -12.42 -18.42 -25.69
CA VAL A 108 -13.14 -19.68 -25.98
C VAL A 108 -14.33 -19.89 -25.04
N ILE A 109 -14.17 -19.57 -23.75
CA ILE A 109 -15.27 -19.58 -22.79
C ILE A 109 -16.36 -18.59 -23.23
N ALA A 110 -16.00 -17.36 -23.56
CA ALA A 110 -16.97 -16.36 -24.03
C ALA A 110 -17.72 -16.83 -25.28
N LEU A 111 -17.04 -17.48 -26.23
CA LEU A 111 -17.69 -18.11 -27.39
C LEU A 111 -18.69 -19.20 -26.97
N SER A 112 -18.34 -20.02 -25.99
CA SER A 112 -19.15 -21.16 -25.53
C SER A 112 -20.41 -20.72 -24.78
N PHE A 113 -20.41 -19.53 -24.17
CA PHE A 113 -21.54 -18.95 -23.45
C PHE A 113 -22.38 -17.98 -24.32
N GLY A 114 -22.25 -18.03 -25.64
CA GLY A 114 -23.05 -17.20 -26.55
C GLY A 114 -22.73 -15.70 -26.47
N ALA A 115 -21.54 -15.32 -25.98
CA ALA A 115 -21.17 -13.90 -25.85
C ALA A 115 -21.10 -13.18 -27.21
N VAL A 116 -20.76 -13.92 -28.28
CA VAL A 116 -20.77 -13.34 -29.63
C VAL A 116 -22.19 -13.01 -30.06
N GLU A 117 -23.15 -13.92 -29.85
CA GLU A 117 -24.55 -13.73 -30.23
C GLU A 117 -25.16 -12.51 -29.52
N THR A 118 -25.00 -12.45 -28.20
CA THR A 118 -25.45 -11.31 -27.38
C THR A 118 -24.80 -9.98 -27.78
N ILE A 119 -23.51 -9.97 -28.12
CA ILE A 119 -22.84 -8.73 -28.58
C ILE A 119 -23.23 -8.40 -30.02
N THR A 120 -23.48 -9.38 -30.89
CA THR A 120 -23.96 -9.13 -32.26
C THR A 120 -25.34 -8.52 -32.28
N GLU A 121 -26.22 -8.91 -31.36
CA GLU A 121 -27.52 -8.28 -31.17
C GLU A 121 -27.38 -6.81 -30.78
N PHE A 122 -26.33 -6.47 -30.02
CA PHE A 122 -26.05 -5.09 -29.63
C PHE A 122 -25.39 -4.25 -30.75
N THR A 123 -24.44 -4.83 -31.51
CA THR A 123 -23.63 -4.09 -32.49
C THR A 123 -24.17 -4.17 -33.92
N GLY A 124 -25.11 -5.07 -34.20
CA GLY A 124 -25.63 -5.36 -35.53
C GLY A 124 -24.63 -6.03 -36.48
N SER A 125 -23.43 -6.40 -36.01
CA SER A 125 -22.38 -6.98 -36.85
C SER A 125 -21.54 -8.04 -36.11
N PRO A 126 -21.45 -9.28 -36.66
CA PRO A 126 -20.54 -10.33 -36.17
C PRO A 126 -19.09 -9.88 -36.04
N LEU A 127 -18.59 -9.10 -37.00
CA LEU A 127 -17.22 -8.62 -36.99
C LEU A 127 -16.97 -7.69 -35.78
N MET A 128 -17.90 -6.78 -35.50
CA MET A 128 -17.79 -5.90 -34.33
C MET A 128 -17.86 -6.68 -33.00
N ALA A 129 -18.66 -7.74 -32.91
CA ALA A 129 -18.73 -8.55 -31.70
C ALA A 129 -17.38 -9.21 -31.34
N TYR A 130 -16.70 -9.79 -32.34
CA TYR A 130 -15.35 -10.32 -32.13
C TYR A 130 -14.35 -9.23 -31.71
N PHE A 131 -14.46 -8.03 -32.28
CA PHE A 131 -13.61 -6.89 -31.91
C PHE A 131 -13.80 -6.49 -30.43
N TYR A 132 -15.05 -6.34 -29.99
CA TYR A 132 -15.37 -5.98 -28.59
C TYR A 132 -14.96 -7.06 -27.58
N LEU A 133 -14.92 -8.33 -27.96
CA LEU A 133 -14.40 -9.40 -27.10
C LEU A 133 -12.87 -9.44 -27.07
N LEU A 134 -12.23 -9.32 -28.23
CA LEU A 134 -10.80 -9.60 -28.38
C LEU A 134 -9.94 -8.41 -27.92
N VAL A 135 -10.36 -7.17 -28.18
CA VAL A 135 -9.58 -5.97 -27.83
C VAL A 135 -9.33 -5.84 -26.32
N PRO A 136 -10.34 -5.97 -25.43
CA PRO A 136 -10.11 -5.93 -23.99
C PRO A 136 -9.18 -7.03 -23.51
N LEU A 137 -9.30 -8.24 -24.06
CA LEU A 137 -8.43 -9.37 -23.73
C LEU A 137 -6.97 -9.11 -24.13
N LEU A 138 -6.73 -8.59 -25.32
CA LEU A 138 -5.39 -8.16 -25.74
C LEU A 138 -4.85 -7.00 -24.90
N LEU A 139 -5.72 -6.08 -24.49
CA LEU A 139 -5.33 -4.98 -23.62
C LEU A 139 -4.91 -5.50 -22.23
N ILE A 140 -5.59 -6.50 -21.68
CA ILE A 140 -5.19 -7.18 -20.44
C ILE A 140 -3.80 -7.81 -20.59
N VAL A 141 -3.54 -8.51 -21.71
CA VAL A 141 -2.21 -9.07 -22.02
C VAL A 141 -1.15 -7.97 -22.05
N TYR A 142 -1.41 -6.88 -22.79
CA TYR A 142 -0.50 -5.76 -22.92
C TYR A 142 -0.19 -5.11 -21.56
N VAL A 143 -1.21 -4.91 -20.72
CA VAL A 143 -1.07 -4.35 -19.38
C VAL A 143 -0.27 -5.29 -18.48
N ALA A 144 -0.56 -6.59 -18.48
CA ALA A 144 0.16 -7.58 -17.68
C ALA A 144 1.66 -7.65 -18.02
N VAL A 145 1.99 -7.65 -19.31
CA VAL A 145 3.39 -7.64 -19.78
C VAL A 145 4.09 -6.33 -19.41
N ASN A 146 3.44 -5.19 -19.62
CA ASN A 146 3.99 -3.89 -19.24
C ASN A 146 4.24 -3.78 -17.74
N PHE A 147 3.33 -4.34 -16.93
CA PHE A 147 3.45 -4.34 -15.48
C PHE A 147 4.73 -5.06 -15.05
N VAL A 148 4.95 -6.30 -15.51
CA VAL A 148 6.16 -7.09 -15.20
C VAL A 148 7.44 -6.41 -15.72
N GLN A 149 7.40 -5.83 -16.91
CA GLN A 149 8.57 -5.18 -17.51
C GLN A 149 8.98 -3.90 -16.76
N LYS A 150 8.00 -3.11 -16.30
CA LYS A 150 8.24 -1.82 -15.61
C LYS A 150 8.35 -1.97 -14.09
N LEU A 151 8.13 -3.16 -13.54
CA LEU A 151 8.18 -3.40 -12.10
C LEU A 151 9.52 -2.98 -11.47
N PRO A 152 10.71 -3.39 -11.98
CA PRO A 152 11.97 -2.97 -11.36
C PRO A 152 12.17 -1.44 -11.38
N LEU A 153 11.73 -0.79 -12.46
CA LEU A 153 11.80 0.68 -12.58
C LEU A 153 10.89 1.37 -11.56
N ASN A 154 9.68 0.83 -11.37
CA ASN A 154 8.71 1.36 -10.41
C ASN A 154 9.19 1.17 -8.97
N GLU A 155 9.71 -0.01 -8.63
CA GLU A 155 10.28 -0.29 -7.31
C GLU A 155 11.52 0.58 -7.04
N ALA A 156 12.42 0.74 -8.02
CA ALA A 156 13.56 1.63 -7.87
C ALA A 156 13.14 3.07 -7.58
N LYS A 157 12.13 3.60 -8.30
CA LYS A 157 11.57 4.92 -8.03
C LYS A 157 10.96 5.03 -6.63
N ILE A 158 10.20 4.02 -6.21
CA ILE A 158 9.59 4.00 -4.88
C ILE A 158 10.68 4.01 -3.81
N GLU A 159 11.71 3.18 -3.96
CA GLU A 159 12.82 3.10 -3.02
C GLU A 159 13.67 4.38 -3.01
N GLN A 160 13.87 5.03 -4.16
CA GLN A 160 14.53 6.35 -4.25
C GLN A 160 13.80 7.40 -3.42
N VAL A 161 12.48 7.52 -3.61
CA VAL A 161 11.68 8.48 -2.84
C VAL A 161 11.73 8.14 -1.36
N LYS A 162 11.56 6.87 -0.97
CA LYS A 162 11.65 6.44 0.43
C LYS A 162 13.01 6.77 1.05
N ALA A 163 14.09 6.41 0.37
CA ALA A 163 15.45 6.62 0.84
C ALA A 163 15.76 8.10 1.10
N LEU A 164 15.23 9.01 0.27
CA LEU A 164 15.39 10.44 0.49
C LEU A 164 14.73 10.95 1.78
N THR A 165 13.79 10.21 2.37
CA THR A 165 13.21 10.51 3.70
C THR A 165 14.26 10.45 4.80
N HIS A 166 15.21 9.53 4.67
CA HIS A 166 16.22 9.28 5.68
C HIS A 166 17.44 10.18 5.51
N VAL A 167 17.48 11.04 4.47
CA VAL A 167 18.63 11.93 4.22
C VAL A 167 18.92 12.83 5.42
N PRO A 168 17.97 13.60 5.98
CA PRO A 168 18.24 14.45 7.14
C PRO A 168 18.75 13.68 8.35
N GLU A 169 18.20 12.49 8.60
CA GLU A 169 18.62 11.61 9.70
C GLU A 169 20.06 11.15 9.51
N ILE A 170 20.40 10.60 8.33
CA ILE A 170 21.74 10.13 7.99
C ILE A 170 22.75 11.27 8.08
N MET A 171 22.42 12.42 7.48
CA MET A 171 23.23 13.62 7.51
C MET A 171 23.43 14.11 8.94
N GLY A 172 22.38 14.06 9.77
CA GLY A 172 22.43 14.40 11.19
C GLY A 172 23.37 13.50 11.96
N TYR A 173 23.33 12.19 11.73
CA TYR A 173 24.26 11.25 12.34
C TYR A 173 25.70 11.49 11.92
N MET A 174 25.95 11.71 10.62
CA MET A 174 27.29 12.03 10.13
C MET A 174 27.81 13.34 10.74
N ILE A 175 27.01 14.40 10.70
CA ILE A 175 27.38 15.73 11.24
C ILE A 175 27.60 15.67 12.75
N MET A 176 26.71 15.01 13.50
CA MET A 176 26.86 14.83 14.94
C MET A 176 28.16 14.09 15.27
N SER A 177 28.43 12.99 14.58
CA SER A 177 29.69 12.25 14.74
C SER A 177 30.91 13.10 14.39
N MET A 178 30.85 13.87 13.30
CA MET A 178 31.94 14.76 12.85
C MET A 178 32.23 15.91 13.82
N LYS A 179 31.21 16.42 14.53
CA LYS A 179 31.39 17.43 15.58
C LYS A 179 32.11 16.85 16.80
N LEU A 180 31.81 15.60 17.15
CA LEU A 180 32.45 14.90 18.28
C LEU A 180 33.87 14.45 17.95
N VAL A 181 34.04 13.79 16.80
CA VAL A 181 35.33 13.26 16.32
C VAL A 181 35.44 13.59 14.83
N PRO A 182 36.41 14.43 14.41
CA PRO A 182 36.56 14.85 13.02
C PRO A 182 37.20 13.75 12.16
N ASN A 183 36.50 12.62 12.03
CA ASN A 183 36.91 11.45 11.27
C ASN A 183 35.73 10.96 10.43
N LEU A 184 35.90 10.99 9.10
CA LEU A 184 34.87 10.61 8.15
C LEU A 184 34.46 9.13 8.26
N GLU A 185 35.40 8.26 8.60
CA GLU A 185 35.15 6.82 8.75
C GLU A 185 34.22 6.54 9.90
N LYS A 186 34.49 7.13 11.07
CA LYS A 186 33.61 7.04 12.22
C LYS A 186 32.23 7.65 11.94
N ALA A 187 32.18 8.75 11.21
CA ALA A 187 30.92 9.40 10.87
C ALA A 187 30.04 8.54 9.95
N VAL A 188 30.65 7.93 8.92
CA VAL A 188 29.98 7.01 8.00
C VAL A 188 29.57 5.72 8.72
N GLU A 189 30.43 5.17 9.57
CA GLU A 189 30.11 3.99 10.39
C GLU A 189 28.94 4.27 11.34
N PHE A 190 28.98 5.38 12.06
CA PHE A 190 27.92 5.77 12.99
C PHE A 190 26.58 5.96 12.27
N ALA A 191 26.58 6.63 11.12
CA ALA A 191 25.38 6.80 10.29
C ALA A 191 24.90 5.50 9.64
N ALA A 192 25.81 4.60 9.27
CA ALA A 192 25.47 3.29 8.74
C ALA A 192 24.80 2.40 9.81
N LEU A 193 25.27 2.47 11.06
CA LEU A 193 24.76 1.65 12.16
C LEU A 193 23.40 2.12 12.67
N HIS A 194 23.21 3.44 12.83
CA HIS A 194 22.01 4.01 13.43
C HIS A 194 20.98 4.48 12.41
N GLY A 195 21.42 4.74 11.17
CA GLY A 195 20.58 5.18 10.09
C GLY A 195 19.64 4.09 9.57
N ARG A 196 18.58 4.55 8.90
CA ARG A 196 17.53 3.71 8.33
C ARG A 196 17.47 3.81 6.80
N GLY A 197 16.77 2.85 6.22
CA GLY A 197 16.53 2.79 4.78
C GLY A 197 17.76 2.48 3.93
N LYS A 198 17.60 2.66 2.61
CA LYS A 198 18.60 2.29 1.60
C LYS A 198 19.95 3.01 1.77
N ILE A 199 19.93 4.28 2.17
CA ILE A 199 21.17 5.08 2.31
C ILE A 199 22.08 4.48 3.38
N ALA A 200 21.52 4.05 4.52
CA ALA A 200 22.29 3.35 5.54
C ALA A 200 22.87 2.02 5.02
N GLU A 201 22.10 1.25 4.23
CA GLU A 201 22.59 0.02 3.58
C GLU A 201 23.72 0.31 2.58
N ASP A 202 23.64 1.42 1.84
CA ASP A 202 24.68 1.84 0.90
C ASP A 202 25.94 2.29 1.64
N LEU A 203 25.82 2.99 2.77
CA LEU A 203 26.98 3.30 3.62
C LEU A 203 27.65 2.02 4.15
N LYS A 204 26.87 1.03 4.62
CA LYS A 204 27.41 -0.30 5.00
C LYS A 204 28.15 -0.96 3.85
N ARG A 205 27.60 -0.89 2.63
CA ARG A 205 28.24 -1.44 1.42
C ARG A 205 29.52 -0.69 1.08
N VAL A 206 29.54 0.63 1.23
CA VAL A 206 30.75 1.43 1.02
C VAL A 206 31.85 0.99 1.98
N ILE A 207 31.53 0.83 3.28
CA ILE A 207 32.48 0.29 4.28
C ILE A 207 32.95 -1.11 3.86
N TRP A 208 32.02 -2.01 3.54
CA TRP A 208 32.35 -3.38 3.11
C TRP A 208 33.26 -3.42 1.87
N ASN A 209 33.00 -2.56 0.87
CA ASN A 209 33.80 -2.49 -0.34
C ASN A 209 35.21 -1.94 -0.09
N VAL A 210 35.38 -1.08 0.92
CA VAL A 210 36.71 -0.63 1.36
C VAL A 210 37.47 -1.77 2.02
N GLU A 211 36.82 -2.52 2.92
CA GLU A 211 37.41 -3.70 3.59
C GLU A 211 37.81 -4.79 2.59
N LEU A 212 37.04 -4.98 1.51
CA LEU A 212 37.38 -5.89 0.41
C LEU A 212 38.45 -5.35 -0.55
N GLY A 213 38.93 -4.11 -0.37
CA GLY A 213 39.91 -3.48 -1.25
C GLY A 213 39.39 -3.08 -2.63
N ILE A 214 38.06 -3.00 -2.82
CA ILE A 214 37.45 -2.50 -4.07
C ILE A 214 37.67 -0.99 -4.18
N TYR A 215 37.55 -0.27 -3.07
CA TYR A 215 37.89 1.14 -2.95
C TYR A 215 39.16 1.30 -2.11
N LYS A 216 40.02 2.27 -2.46
CA LYS A 216 41.29 2.50 -1.74
C LYS A 216 41.09 3.20 -0.40
N SER A 217 39.99 3.93 -0.25
CA SER A 217 39.65 4.66 0.97
C SER A 217 38.14 4.85 1.07
N LEU A 218 37.66 5.13 2.28
CA LEU A 218 36.27 5.47 2.48
C LEU A 218 35.86 6.76 1.77
N SER A 219 36.79 7.70 1.61
CA SER A 219 36.57 8.92 0.82
C SER A 219 36.21 8.59 -0.64
N GLU A 220 36.93 7.65 -1.27
CA GLU A 220 36.69 7.26 -2.66
C GLU A 220 35.35 6.51 -2.82
N GLY A 221 35.05 5.61 -1.88
CA GLY A 221 33.77 4.90 -1.86
C GLY A 221 32.59 5.84 -1.63
N LEU A 222 32.74 6.81 -0.73
CA LEU A 222 31.72 7.83 -0.46
C LEU A 222 31.53 8.78 -1.65
N ASP A 223 32.59 9.18 -2.34
CA ASP A 223 32.48 9.97 -3.58
C ASP A 223 31.67 9.19 -4.63
N THR A 224 31.98 7.91 -4.84
CA THR A 224 31.26 7.04 -5.79
C THR A 224 29.77 6.93 -5.42
N MET A 225 29.47 6.76 -4.13
CA MET A 225 28.09 6.76 -3.63
C MET A 225 27.40 8.11 -3.86
N ALA A 226 28.07 9.23 -3.57
CA ALA A 226 27.53 10.57 -3.76
C ALA A 226 27.21 10.84 -5.24
N TYR A 227 28.06 10.42 -6.19
CA TYR A 227 27.76 10.54 -7.62
C TYR A 227 26.58 9.67 -8.07
N ASN A 228 26.45 8.46 -7.52
CA ASN A 228 25.31 7.60 -7.82
C ASN A 228 24.00 8.19 -7.32
N TRP A 229 24.00 8.73 -6.10
CA TRP A 229 22.84 9.39 -5.50
C TRP A 229 22.56 10.77 -6.10
N GLY A 230 23.57 11.48 -6.60
CA GLY A 230 23.43 12.76 -7.27
C GLY A 230 22.55 12.73 -8.52
N LYS A 231 22.34 11.56 -9.13
CA LYS A 231 21.37 11.37 -10.22
C LYS A 231 19.92 11.55 -9.76
N PHE A 232 19.67 11.43 -8.46
CA PHE A 232 18.33 11.44 -7.85
C PHE A 232 18.15 12.63 -6.90
N SER A 233 19.19 13.01 -6.15
CA SER A 233 19.23 14.23 -5.35
C SER A 233 20.63 14.83 -5.40
N ASP A 234 20.75 15.94 -6.12
CA ASP A 234 22.00 16.70 -6.18
C ASP A 234 22.32 17.33 -4.82
N GLU A 235 21.31 17.62 -4.01
CA GLU A 235 21.48 18.22 -2.69
C GLU A 235 22.07 17.22 -1.70
N PHE A 236 21.64 15.96 -1.74
CA PHE A 236 22.27 14.93 -0.92
C PHE A 236 23.73 14.71 -1.31
N LYS A 237 24.04 14.68 -2.62
CA LYS A 237 25.42 14.61 -3.12
C LYS A 237 26.25 15.80 -2.62
N SER A 238 25.75 17.03 -2.79
CA SER A 238 26.41 18.26 -2.36
C SER A 238 26.69 18.21 -0.85
N SER A 239 25.73 17.73 -0.06
CA SER A 239 25.85 17.64 1.38
C SER A 239 26.90 16.62 1.84
N LEU A 240 26.97 15.46 1.19
CA LEU A 240 28.06 14.49 1.41
C LEU A 240 29.43 15.09 1.08
N MET A 241 29.52 15.83 -0.04
CA MET A 241 30.75 16.50 -0.45
C MET A 241 31.16 17.59 0.55
N MET A 242 30.21 18.33 1.12
CA MET A 242 30.49 19.33 2.16
C MET A 242 30.94 18.71 3.48
N ILE A 243 30.32 17.62 3.94
CA ILE A 243 30.79 16.88 5.13
C ILE A 243 32.22 16.41 4.90
N ARG A 244 32.51 15.81 3.74
CA ARG A 244 33.85 15.37 3.39
C ARG A 244 34.85 16.52 3.38
N ALA A 245 34.51 17.65 2.76
CA ALA A 245 35.36 18.84 2.72
C ALA A 245 35.65 19.40 4.13
N SER A 246 34.71 19.27 5.06
CA SER A 246 34.88 19.72 6.45
C SER A 246 36.03 19.03 7.19
N VAL A 247 36.46 17.84 6.74
CA VAL A 247 37.63 17.11 7.28
C VAL A 247 38.93 17.85 6.98
N LEU A 248 38.98 18.60 5.87
CA LEU A 248 40.16 19.35 5.43
C LEU A 248 40.29 20.72 6.13
N GLU A 249 39.29 21.11 6.92
CA GLU A 249 39.28 22.40 7.61
C GLU A 249 40.10 22.37 8.88
N ASN A 250 41.11 23.23 8.94
CA ASN A 250 42.03 23.33 10.07
C ASN A 250 41.39 23.98 11.31
N SER A 251 40.36 24.82 11.11
CA SER A 251 39.69 25.52 12.22
C SER A 251 38.43 24.77 12.64
N GLU A 252 38.33 24.47 13.94
CA GLU A 252 37.14 23.86 14.52
C GLU A 252 35.89 24.71 14.29
N ALA A 253 35.96 26.03 14.52
CA ALA A 253 34.83 26.94 14.28
C ALA A 253 34.34 26.88 12.82
N LYS A 254 35.26 26.88 11.84
CA LYS A 254 34.89 26.78 10.41
C LYS A 254 34.28 25.43 10.08
N ARG A 255 34.83 24.33 10.62
CA ARG A 255 34.27 22.99 10.45
C ARG A 255 32.83 22.92 10.97
N TYR A 256 32.58 23.43 12.18
CA TYR A 256 31.24 23.49 12.75
C TYR A 256 30.29 24.32 11.88
N GLN A 257 30.73 25.51 11.43
CA GLN A 257 29.94 26.35 10.52
C GLN A 257 29.60 25.65 9.21
N ILE A 258 30.53 24.92 8.60
CA ILE A 258 30.28 24.15 7.38
C ILE A 258 29.26 23.05 7.64
N LEU A 259 29.44 22.27 8.71
CA LEU A 259 28.51 21.18 9.06
C LEU A 259 27.10 21.69 9.37
N ASP A 260 26.98 22.79 10.12
CA ASP A 260 25.69 23.41 10.45
C ASP A 260 25.01 23.98 9.20
N LYS A 261 25.76 24.70 8.36
CA LYS A 261 25.27 25.19 7.08
C LYS A 261 24.81 24.06 6.17
N THR A 262 25.53 22.94 6.13
CA THR A 262 25.13 21.76 5.35
C THR A 262 23.80 21.18 5.83
N MET A 263 23.58 21.07 7.14
CA MET A 263 22.30 20.62 7.70
C MET A 263 21.17 21.58 7.33
N GLU A 264 21.39 22.88 7.55
CA GLU A 264 20.40 23.92 7.25
C GLU A 264 20.00 23.92 5.77
N GLN A 265 20.98 23.88 4.86
CA GLN A 265 20.74 23.83 3.41
C GLN A 265 19.99 22.56 2.98
N THR A 266 20.29 21.42 3.61
CA THR A 266 19.58 20.15 3.34
C THR A 266 18.11 20.27 3.73
N LEU A 267 17.83 20.79 4.93
CA LEU A 267 16.48 20.96 5.45
C LEU A 267 15.69 22.00 4.64
N GLU A 268 16.33 23.11 4.27
CA GLU A 268 15.74 24.16 3.44
C GLU A 268 15.41 23.64 2.03
N SER A 269 16.29 22.84 1.43
CA SER A 269 16.00 22.20 0.15
C SER A 269 14.77 21.29 0.22
N ILE A 270 14.65 20.47 1.26
CA ILE A 270 13.51 19.58 1.45
C ILE A 270 12.22 20.39 1.63
N LYS A 271 12.27 21.46 2.42
CA LYS A 271 11.15 22.39 2.58
C LYS A 271 10.73 22.98 1.23
N ASN A 272 11.67 23.50 0.45
CA ASN A 272 11.40 24.10 -0.86
C ASN A 272 10.77 23.09 -1.84
N LYS A 273 11.23 21.82 -1.83
CA LYS A 273 10.62 20.74 -2.63
C LYS A 273 9.19 20.43 -2.20
N MET A 274 8.91 20.45 -0.90
CA MET A 274 7.54 20.28 -0.39
C MET A 274 6.63 21.42 -0.81
N GLU A 275 7.10 22.66 -0.71
CA GLU A 275 6.33 23.83 -1.14
C GLU A 275 6.06 23.80 -2.66
N GLN A 276 7.04 23.40 -3.45
CA GLN A 276 6.87 23.22 -4.89
C GLN A 276 5.85 22.12 -5.19
N TYR A 277 5.96 20.95 -4.56
CA TYR A 277 5.00 19.86 -4.73
C TYR A 277 3.57 20.31 -4.35
N ALA A 278 3.42 21.05 -3.25
CA ALA A 278 2.12 21.57 -2.84
C ALA A 278 1.49 22.50 -3.89
N ARG A 279 2.30 23.36 -4.53
CA ARG A 279 1.83 24.21 -5.65
C ARG A 279 1.45 23.39 -6.88
N GLU A 280 2.26 22.39 -7.23
CA GLU A 280 2.03 21.51 -8.38
C GLU A 280 0.79 20.61 -8.22
N LEU A 281 0.37 20.31 -6.98
CA LEU A 281 -0.80 19.49 -6.68
C LEU A 281 -2.14 20.13 -7.12
N SER A 282 -2.15 21.44 -7.38
CA SER A 282 -3.34 22.16 -7.86
C SER A 282 -3.90 21.56 -9.16
N GLN A 283 -3.05 21.31 -10.16
CA GLN A 283 -3.49 20.82 -11.47
C GLN A 283 -4.05 19.38 -11.42
N PRO A 284 -3.36 18.39 -10.81
CA PRO A 284 -3.93 17.05 -10.67
C PRO A 284 -5.23 17.04 -9.86
N THR A 285 -5.38 17.93 -8.88
CA THR A 285 -6.62 18.04 -8.09
C THR A 285 -7.80 18.50 -8.95
N VAL A 286 -7.58 19.46 -9.85
CA VAL A 286 -8.61 19.90 -10.81
C VAL A 286 -8.99 18.76 -11.77
N VAL A 287 -8.02 17.98 -12.25
CA VAL A 287 -8.30 16.81 -13.08
C VAL A 287 -9.09 15.75 -12.31
N LEU A 288 -8.74 15.48 -11.05
CA LEU A 288 -9.50 14.59 -10.18
C LEU A 288 -10.94 15.06 -9.98
N PHE A 289 -11.15 16.36 -9.82
CA PHE A 289 -12.50 16.93 -9.74
C PHE A 289 -13.28 16.69 -11.04
N TYR A 290 -12.68 16.95 -12.20
CA TYR A 290 -13.36 16.71 -13.47
C TYR A 290 -13.65 15.23 -13.73
N LEU A 291 -12.70 14.34 -13.44
CA LEU A 291 -12.85 12.90 -13.69
C LEU A 291 -13.79 12.24 -12.67
N GLY A 292 -13.67 12.61 -11.39
CA GLY A 292 -14.39 11.98 -10.29
C GLY A 292 -15.73 12.63 -9.93
N VAL A 293 -15.97 13.88 -10.35
CA VAL A 293 -17.23 14.60 -10.04
C VAL A 293 -17.93 15.04 -11.31
N LEU A 294 -17.29 15.85 -12.16
CA LEU A 294 -17.96 16.45 -13.32
C LEU A 294 -18.36 15.41 -14.38
N LEU A 295 -17.46 14.50 -14.73
CA LEU A 295 -17.71 13.44 -15.73
C LEU A 295 -18.89 12.55 -15.32
N PRO A 296 -18.97 12.01 -14.08
CA PRO A 296 -20.16 11.32 -13.62
C PRO A 296 -21.45 12.14 -13.74
N LEU A 297 -21.44 13.40 -13.28
CA LEU A 297 -22.62 14.26 -13.34
C LEU A 297 -23.10 14.48 -14.78
N MET A 298 -22.16 14.69 -15.71
CA MET A 298 -22.47 14.80 -17.14
C MET A 298 -23.00 13.49 -17.70
N LEU A 299 -22.39 12.34 -17.37
CA LEU A 299 -22.83 11.04 -17.87
C LEU A 299 -24.23 10.68 -17.35
N ILE A 300 -24.61 11.08 -16.14
CA ILE A 300 -25.96 10.84 -15.58
C ILE A 300 -27.01 11.53 -16.45
N ILE A 301 -26.68 12.67 -17.05
CA ILE A 301 -27.57 13.42 -17.94
C ILE A 301 -27.49 12.86 -19.37
N VAL A 302 -26.29 12.63 -19.88
CA VAL A 302 -26.06 12.27 -21.29
C VAL A 302 -26.49 10.84 -21.61
N LEU A 303 -26.29 9.87 -20.70
CA LEU A 303 -26.61 8.45 -20.99
C LEU A 303 -28.11 8.21 -21.17
N PRO A 304 -29.02 8.69 -20.30
CA PRO A 304 -30.47 8.54 -20.52
C PRO A 304 -30.95 9.26 -21.78
N VAL A 305 -30.45 10.48 -22.03
CA VAL A 305 -30.78 11.26 -23.22
C VAL A 305 -30.33 10.53 -24.48
N GLY A 306 -29.07 10.09 -24.53
CA GLY A 306 -28.53 9.31 -25.64
C GLY A 306 -29.28 8.00 -25.85
N SER A 307 -29.72 7.33 -24.77
CA SER A 307 -30.53 6.11 -24.85
C SER A 307 -31.91 6.37 -25.47
N ALA A 308 -32.59 7.46 -25.06
CA ALA A 308 -33.88 7.84 -25.61
C ALA A 308 -33.82 8.22 -27.10
N PHE A 309 -32.77 8.92 -27.53
CA PHE A 309 -32.63 9.35 -28.93
C PHE A 309 -32.10 8.27 -29.87
N SER A 310 -31.24 7.37 -29.40
CA SER A 310 -30.68 6.29 -30.23
C SER A 310 -31.61 5.08 -30.33
N GLY A 311 -32.63 4.99 -29.47
CA GLY A 311 -33.47 3.80 -29.34
C GLY A 311 -32.73 2.58 -28.77
N GLN A 312 -31.46 2.74 -28.37
CA GLN A 312 -30.65 1.70 -27.76
C GLN A 312 -30.66 1.86 -26.25
N GLY A 313 -30.77 0.75 -25.52
CA GLY A 313 -30.71 0.72 -24.05
C GLY A 313 -29.31 0.97 -23.50
N LEU A 314 -28.71 2.13 -23.78
CA LEU A 314 -27.38 2.51 -23.27
C LEU A 314 -27.37 2.71 -21.75
N ALA A 315 -28.53 3.00 -21.14
CA ALA A 315 -28.72 3.17 -19.71
C ALA A 315 -29.18 1.87 -19.00
N ARG A 316 -28.69 0.71 -19.44
CA ARG A 316 -28.92 -0.57 -18.76
C ARG A 316 -28.31 -0.57 -17.34
N PRO A 317 -29.00 -1.11 -16.31
CA PRO A 317 -28.49 -1.14 -14.94
C PRO A 317 -27.07 -1.70 -14.82
N GLU A 318 -26.75 -2.75 -15.58
CA GLU A 318 -25.44 -3.40 -15.56
C GLU A 318 -24.32 -2.47 -16.06
N ILE A 319 -24.59 -1.73 -17.14
CA ILE A 319 -23.64 -0.76 -17.72
C ILE A 319 -23.42 0.40 -16.76
N LEU A 320 -24.50 0.89 -16.13
CA LEU A 320 -24.42 1.95 -15.14
C LEU A 320 -23.61 1.50 -13.92
N VAL A 321 -23.89 0.31 -13.37
CA VAL A 321 -23.10 -0.25 -12.25
C VAL A 321 -21.62 -0.37 -12.63
N LEU A 322 -21.30 -0.88 -13.81
CA LEU A 322 -19.91 -1.00 -14.26
C LEU A 322 -19.22 0.37 -14.38
N ILE A 323 -19.87 1.36 -15.00
CA ILE A 323 -19.26 2.69 -15.20
C ILE A 323 -19.11 3.42 -13.87
N TYR A 324 -20.19 3.54 -13.10
CA TYR A 324 -20.23 4.40 -11.92
C TYR A 324 -19.63 3.76 -10.67
N ASN A 325 -19.78 2.45 -10.47
CA ASN A 325 -19.30 1.79 -9.25
C ASN A 325 -17.91 1.16 -9.41
N ILE A 326 -17.45 0.91 -10.64
CA ILE A 326 -16.18 0.23 -10.90
C ILE A 326 -15.23 1.11 -11.70
N LEU A 327 -15.58 1.46 -12.94
CA LEU A 327 -14.64 2.09 -13.88
C LEU A 327 -14.18 3.49 -13.42
N ILE A 328 -15.12 4.37 -13.09
CA ILE A 328 -14.80 5.73 -12.65
C ILE A 328 -14.05 5.72 -11.29
N PRO A 329 -14.52 5.00 -10.25
CA PRO A 329 -13.77 4.89 -9.00
C PRO A 329 -12.37 4.27 -9.17
N ALA A 330 -12.22 3.25 -10.01
CA ALA A 330 -10.92 2.64 -10.25
C ALA A 330 -9.96 3.60 -10.98
N THR A 331 -10.43 4.28 -12.01
CA THR A 331 -9.61 5.24 -12.78
C THR A 331 -9.21 6.45 -11.94
N THR A 332 -10.15 7.03 -11.17
CA THR A 332 -9.85 8.10 -10.21
C THR A 332 -8.85 7.65 -9.15
N LEU A 333 -9.02 6.46 -8.57
CA LEU A 333 -8.11 5.92 -7.56
C LEU A 333 -6.70 5.70 -8.13
N ILE A 334 -6.59 5.09 -9.31
CA ILE A 334 -5.28 4.88 -9.98
C ILE A 334 -4.60 6.22 -10.24
N PHE A 335 -5.35 7.22 -10.72
CA PHE A 335 -4.81 8.55 -10.95
C PHE A 335 -4.35 9.20 -9.64
N ALA A 336 -5.17 9.17 -8.59
CA ALA A 336 -4.83 9.70 -7.27
C ALA A 336 -3.57 9.03 -6.69
N LEU A 337 -3.49 7.70 -6.75
CA LEU A 337 -2.31 6.96 -6.31
C LEU A 337 -1.06 7.35 -7.12
N ASN A 338 -1.19 7.57 -8.43
CA ASN A 338 -0.07 8.00 -9.26
C ASN A 338 0.42 9.41 -8.89
N VAL A 339 -0.49 10.33 -8.54
CA VAL A 339 -0.14 11.68 -8.04
C VAL A 339 0.56 11.60 -6.68
N LEU A 340 0.08 10.74 -5.78
CA LEU A 340 0.66 10.54 -4.44
C LEU A 340 2.05 9.90 -4.48
N ARG A 341 2.36 9.08 -5.49
CA ARG A 341 3.69 8.46 -5.65
C ARG A 341 4.83 9.47 -5.86
N ASN A 342 4.52 10.68 -6.30
CA ASN A 342 5.49 11.75 -6.49
C ASN A 342 5.61 12.67 -5.26
N ARG A 343 4.88 12.38 -4.17
CA ARG A 343 4.97 13.15 -2.93
C ARG A 343 6.42 13.10 -2.43
N PRO A 344 7.04 14.26 -2.16
CA PRO A 344 8.38 14.27 -1.62
C PRO A 344 8.43 13.57 -0.25
N PRO A 345 9.60 13.10 0.15
CA PRO A 345 9.76 12.25 1.30
C PRO A 345 9.58 13.06 2.60
N THR A 346 8.65 12.66 3.46
CA THR A 346 8.40 13.34 4.74
C THR A 346 8.70 12.42 5.91
N TYR A 347 8.13 11.23 5.88
CA TYR A 347 8.15 10.28 6.99
C TYR A 347 7.67 8.92 6.51
N GLU A 348 8.29 7.84 7.01
CA GLU A 348 7.73 6.51 6.89
C GLU A 348 6.78 6.25 8.08
N PRO A 349 5.49 5.92 7.84
CA PRO A 349 4.56 5.66 8.92
C PRO A 349 5.06 4.49 9.78
N PRO A 350 5.04 4.60 11.11
CA PRO A 350 5.59 3.60 12.00
C PRO A 350 4.67 2.38 11.94
N ILE A 351 5.25 1.22 11.71
CA ILE A 351 4.49 -0.02 11.63
C ILE A 351 4.33 -0.55 13.06
N ILE A 352 3.11 -0.50 13.59
CA ILE A 352 2.79 -1.12 14.88
C ILE A 352 2.69 -2.64 14.66
N PRO A 353 3.61 -3.44 15.22
CA PRO A 353 3.60 -4.89 15.02
C PRO A 353 2.36 -5.49 15.70
N ASP A 354 1.84 -6.58 15.14
CA ASP A 354 0.68 -7.30 15.70
C ASP A 354 0.94 -7.84 17.13
N ASN A 355 2.21 -7.98 17.53
CA ASN A 355 2.64 -8.42 18.86
C ASN A 355 2.90 -7.26 19.84
N HIS A 356 2.41 -6.06 19.55
CA HIS A 356 2.61 -4.91 20.42
C HIS A 356 1.91 -5.13 21.78
N PRO A 357 2.56 -4.88 22.94
CA PRO A 357 2.01 -5.19 24.28
C PRO A 357 0.64 -4.56 24.57
N SER A 358 0.36 -3.39 23.99
CA SER A 358 -0.91 -2.67 24.17
C SER A 358 -2.04 -3.16 23.25
N LEU A 359 -1.79 -4.14 22.37
CA LEU A 359 -2.80 -4.66 21.45
C LEU A 359 -3.40 -5.98 21.99
N PRO A 360 -4.70 -6.24 21.77
CA PRO A 360 -5.27 -7.56 21.99
C PRO A 360 -4.63 -8.59 21.05
N LYS A 361 -4.71 -9.88 21.40
CA LYS A 361 -4.21 -10.94 20.51
C LYS A 361 -4.94 -10.86 19.17
N LYS A 362 -4.27 -11.33 18.11
CA LYS A 362 -4.81 -11.31 16.75
C LYS A 362 -6.21 -11.94 16.70
N PHE A 363 -7.15 -11.25 16.05
CA PHE A 363 -8.57 -11.61 15.94
C PHE A 363 -9.36 -11.60 17.26
N GLN A 364 -8.88 -10.93 18.32
CA GLN A 364 -9.68 -10.71 19.51
C GLN A 364 -10.26 -9.30 19.54
N MET A 365 -11.57 -9.22 19.77
CA MET A 365 -12.30 -8.00 20.02
C MET A 365 -12.54 -7.88 21.53
N GLN A 366 -12.17 -6.73 22.10
CA GLN A 366 -12.53 -6.36 23.45
C GLN A 366 -13.96 -5.82 23.47
N LEU A 367 -14.87 -6.57 24.09
CA LEU A 367 -16.24 -6.15 24.36
C LEU A 367 -16.38 -5.93 25.87
N GLY A 368 -16.28 -4.67 26.30
CA GLY A 368 -16.21 -4.31 27.72
C GLY A 368 -14.95 -4.86 28.39
N LYS A 369 -15.12 -5.81 29.32
CA LYS A 369 -14.02 -6.48 30.03
C LYS A 369 -13.58 -7.81 29.41
N ASN A 370 -14.38 -8.37 28.49
CA ASN A 370 -14.16 -9.70 27.92
C ASN A 370 -13.57 -9.61 26.51
N PHE A 371 -12.82 -10.64 26.11
CA PHE A 371 -12.31 -10.80 24.75
C PHE A 371 -13.13 -11.85 24.01
N VAL A 372 -13.64 -11.47 22.83
CA VAL A 372 -14.41 -12.33 21.93
C VAL A 372 -13.62 -12.55 20.64
N ASP A 373 -13.69 -13.74 20.06
CA ASP A 373 -13.07 -14.01 18.75
C ASP A 373 -13.86 -13.32 17.63
N LEU A 374 -13.19 -12.42 16.91
CA LEU A 374 -13.72 -11.67 15.77
C LEU A 374 -14.24 -12.60 14.65
N ARG A 375 -13.63 -13.79 14.49
CA ARG A 375 -14.07 -14.76 13.47
C ARG A 375 -15.44 -15.34 13.80
N ALA A 376 -15.68 -15.63 15.07
CA ALA A 376 -16.98 -16.10 15.53
C ALA A 376 -18.06 -15.03 15.31
N VAL A 377 -17.72 -13.75 15.56
CA VAL A 377 -18.62 -12.62 15.28
C VAL A 377 -18.92 -12.49 13.79
N MET A 378 -17.90 -12.55 12.92
CA MET A 378 -18.11 -12.51 11.47
C MET A 378 -18.97 -13.68 10.96
N PHE A 379 -18.71 -14.88 11.48
CA PHE A 379 -19.49 -16.06 11.12
C PHE A 379 -20.95 -15.95 11.57
N LEU A 380 -21.19 -15.40 12.77
CA LEU A 380 -22.52 -15.13 13.28
C LEU A 380 -23.25 -14.08 12.43
N ILE A 381 -22.58 -13.03 11.96
CA ILE A 381 -23.14 -12.04 11.03
C ILE A 381 -23.53 -12.70 9.71
N LEU A 382 -22.69 -13.59 9.16
CA LEU A 382 -23.01 -14.31 7.93
C LEU A 382 -24.22 -15.23 8.08
N ILE A 383 -24.32 -15.96 9.20
CA ILE A 383 -25.47 -16.83 9.46
C ILE A 383 -26.75 -16.01 9.61
N ILE A 384 -26.74 -15.00 10.47
CA ILE A 384 -27.93 -14.19 10.74
C ILE A 384 -28.33 -13.41 9.49
N GLY A 385 -27.38 -12.72 8.86
CA GLY A 385 -27.64 -11.93 7.65
C GLY A 385 -28.05 -12.79 6.46
N GLY A 386 -27.41 -13.95 6.27
CA GLY A 386 -27.80 -14.93 5.27
C GLY A 386 -29.21 -15.49 5.52
N GLY A 387 -29.53 -15.82 6.77
CA GLY A 387 -30.87 -16.28 7.17
C GLY A 387 -31.95 -15.23 6.95
N VAL A 388 -31.69 -13.98 7.32
CA VAL A 388 -32.61 -12.84 7.08
C VAL A 388 -32.78 -12.58 5.59
N THR A 389 -31.69 -12.61 4.82
CA THR A 389 -31.73 -12.45 3.36
C THR A 389 -32.56 -13.56 2.70
N TRP A 390 -32.34 -14.81 3.11
CA TRP A 390 -33.09 -15.96 2.62
C TRP A 390 -34.58 -15.87 2.99
N PHE A 391 -34.89 -15.42 4.21
CA PHE A 391 -36.26 -15.20 4.64
C PHE A 391 -36.97 -14.16 3.78
N PHE A 392 -36.32 -13.03 3.46
CA PHE A 392 -36.89 -11.99 2.59
C PHE A 392 -36.99 -12.43 1.12
N HIS A 393 -36.04 -13.22 0.63
CA HIS A 393 -36.11 -13.82 -0.70
C HIS A 393 -37.40 -14.63 -0.88
N LEU A 394 -37.72 -15.49 0.09
CA LEU A 394 -38.87 -16.39 0.01
C LEU A 394 -40.21 -15.74 0.38
N ASN A 395 -40.25 -14.92 1.43
CA ASN A 395 -41.51 -14.47 2.02
C ASN A 395 -41.80 -12.98 1.80
N GLY A 396 -40.78 -12.17 1.49
CA GLY A 396 -40.89 -10.72 1.54
C GLY A 396 -41.27 -10.20 2.93
N ILE A 397 -41.83 -8.99 2.98
CA ILE A 397 -42.44 -8.40 4.19
C ILE A 397 -43.84 -7.90 3.84
N ILE A 398 -44.84 -8.51 4.47
CA ILE A 398 -46.24 -8.12 4.39
C ILE A 398 -46.65 -7.66 5.78
N LEU A 399 -47.03 -6.40 5.92
CA LEU A 399 -47.61 -5.86 7.13
C LEU A 399 -49.13 -5.81 6.97
N GLU A 400 -49.85 -6.33 7.94
CA GLU A 400 -51.31 -6.25 7.98
C GLU A 400 -51.70 -5.15 8.96
N PHE A 401 -52.34 -4.09 8.45
CA PHE A 401 -52.79 -2.96 9.25
C PHE A 401 -54.27 -2.71 8.95
N GLU A 402 -55.12 -2.76 9.98
CA GLU A 402 -56.58 -2.56 9.87
C GLU A 402 -57.28 -3.41 8.78
N GLY A 403 -56.79 -4.61 8.51
CA GLY A 403 -57.35 -5.52 7.49
C GLY A 403 -56.86 -5.26 6.06
N GLU A 404 -56.05 -4.23 5.83
CA GLU A 404 -55.32 -4.04 4.58
C GLU A 404 -53.91 -4.65 4.68
N LYS A 405 -53.57 -5.49 3.69
CA LYS A 405 -52.24 -6.07 3.55
C LYS A 405 -51.35 -5.12 2.76
N LEU A 406 -50.43 -4.46 3.45
CA LEU A 406 -49.41 -3.61 2.85
C LEU A 406 -48.13 -4.43 2.62
N THR A 407 -47.78 -4.66 1.36
CA THR A 407 -46.48 -5.26 0.99
C THR A 407 -45.39 -4.20 1.07
N VAL A 408 -44.52 -4.28 2.09
CA VAL A 408 -43.39 -3.35 2.27
C VAL A 408 -42.21 -3.76 1.41
N ILE A 409 -41.92 -5.07 1.37
CA ILE A 409 -40.89 -5.65 0.50
C ILE A 409 -41.53 -6.85 -0.22
N PRO A 410 -41.65 -6.83 -1.55
CA PRO A 410 -42.16 -7.99 -2.29
C PRO A 410 -41.16 -9.15 -2.18
N PHE A 411 -41.63 -10.41 -2.19
CA PHE A 411 -40.76 -11.57 -2.34
C PHE A 411 -40.17 -11.62 -3.76
N ASP A 412 -39.03 -12.29 -3.93
CA ASP A 412 -38.38 -12.42 -5.24
C ASP A 412 -39.19 -13.40 -6.12
N ARG A 413 -39.56 -12.97 -7.32
CA ARG A 413 -40.40 -13.77 -8.23
C ARG A 413 -39.55 -14.79 -8.98
N THR A 414 -39.99 -16.05 -9.00
CA THR A 414 -39.39 -17.10 -9.84
C THR A 414 -39.97 -17.07 -11.26
N GLU A 415 -39.25 -17.61 -12.24
CA GLU A 415 -39.76 -17.75 -13.62
C GLU A 415 -41.10 -18.48 -13.66
N GLU A 416 -41.25 -19.53 -12.84
CA GLU A 416 -42.48 -20.31 -12.72
C GLU A 416 -43.67 -19.47 -12.22
N PHE A 417 -43.44 -18.62 -11.22
CA PHE A 417 -44.48 -17.75 -10.66
C PHE A 417 -44.96 -16.69 -11.68
N VAL A 418 -44.04 -16.14 -12.47
CA VAL A 418 -44.39 -15.14 -13.50
C VAL A 418 -45.15 -15.80 -14.66
N LEU A 419 -44.77 -17.01 -15.06
CA LEU A 419 -45.45 -17.77 -16.12
C LEU A 419 -46.86 -18.21 -15.70
N ASP A 420 -47.02 -18.70 -14.47
CA ASP A 420 -48.31 -19.08 -13.89
C ASP A 420 -49.28 -17.90 -13.87
N ARG A 421 -48.80 -16.69 -13.47
CA ARG A 421 -49.61 -15.46 -13.49
C ARG A 421 -50.14 -15.10 -14.88
N VAL A 422 -49.41 -15.44 -15.93
CA VAL A 422 -49.79 -15.16 -17.33
C VAL A 422 -50.53 -16.36 -17.97
N ASN A 423 -50.89 -17.37 -17.17
CA ASN A 423 -51.50 -18.64 -17.60
C ASN A 423 -50.67 -19.39 -18.66
N GLN A 424 -49.35 -19.35 -18.53
CA GLN A 424 -48.42 -20.08 -19.38
C GLN A 424 -47.78 -21.22 -18.58
N PRO A 425 -47.52 -22.39 -19.18
CA PRO A 425 -46.85 -23.49 -18.49
C PRO A 425 -45.42 -23.08 -18.10
N ALA A 426 -44.90 -23.62 -16.99
CA ALA A 426 -43.53 -23.36 -16.54
C ALA A 426 -42.46 -23.71 -17.60
N SER A 427 -42.79 -24.63 -18.51
CA SER A 427 -41.94 -25.02 -19.64
C SER A 427 -42.09 -24.13 -20.87
N TRP A 428 -42.90 -23.06 -20.86
CA TRP A 428 -43.26 -22.26 -22.03
C TRP A 428 -42.04 -21.82 -22.86
N PHE A 429 -41.01 -21.29 -22.22
CA PHE A 429 -39.78 -20.82 -22.88
C PHE A 429 -38.66 -21.88 -22.96
N ASN A 430 -38.89 -23.13 -22.53
CA ASN A 430 -37.87 -24.18 -22.63
C ASN A 430 -37.68 -24.65 -24.08
N GLU A 431 -36.56 -25.31 -24.38
CA GLU A 431 -36.27 -25.84 -25.73
C GLU A 431 -37.30 -26.86 -26.23
N THR A 432 -38.01 -27.53 -25.31
CA THR A 432 -39.13 -28.45 -25.57
C THR A 432 -40.47 -27.87 -25.12
N GLY A 433 -40.54 -26.54 -24.95
CA GLY A 433 -41.73 -25.83 -24.50
C GLY A 433 -42.81 -25.74 -25.56
N GLU A 434 -44.06 -25.53 -25.11
CA GLU A 434 -45.22 -25.36 -25.99
C GLU A 434 -45.06 -24.18 -26.96
N ASN A 435 -44.29 -23.14 -26.60
CA ASN A 435 -44.03 -22.01 -27.50
C ASN A 435 -43.21 -22.45 -28.73
N VAL A 436 -42.12 -23.21 -28.50
CA VAL A 436 -41.26 -23.74 -29.57
C VAL A 436 -42.02 -24.76 -30.41
N GLN A 437 -42.78 -25.64 -29.77
CA GLN A 437 -43.58 -26.66 -30.46
C GLN A 437 -44.68 -26.01 -31.32
N GLY A 438 -45.37 -25.00 -30.80
CA GLY A 438 -46.37 -24.23 -31.56
C GLY A 438 -45.76 -23.43 -32.73
N MET A 439 -44.51 -23.00 -32.63
CA MET A 439 -43.78 -22.40 -33.76
C MET A 439 -43.40 -23.45 -34.81
N MET A 440 -42.98 -24.65 -34.39
CA MET A 440 -42.68 -25.75 -35.30
C MET A 440 -43.94 -26.27 -36.02
N ASP A 441 -45.07 -26.33 -35.33
CA ASP A 441 -46.37 -26.72 -35.91
C ASP A 441 -46.87 -25.70 -36.96
N ARG A 442 -46.41 -24.44 -36.88
CA ARG A 442 -46.66 -23.38 -37.89
C ARG A 442 -45.68 -23.41 -39.07
N GLY A 443 -44.78 -24.41 -39.12
CA GLY A 443 -43.83 -24.60 -40.22
C GLY A 443 -42.53 -23.79 -40.10
N ILE A 444 -42.21 -23.25 -38.92
CA ILE A 444 -40.95 -22.55 -38.66
C ILE A 444 -39.85 -23.59 -38.40
N GLU A 445 -38.68 -23.40 -39.01
CA GLU A 445 -37.53 -24.28 -38.81
C GLU A 445 -37.05 -24.25 -37.35
N ARG A 446 -36.68 -25.41 -36.79
CA ARG A 446 -36.36 -25.54 -35.36
C ARG A 446 -35.33 -24.54 -34.85
N GLU A 447 -34.29 -24.25 -35.65
CA GLU A 447 -33.24 -23.31 -35.26
C GLU A 447 -33.74 -21.86 -35.19
N THR A 448 -34.64 -21.46 -36.10
CA THR A 448 -35.24 -20.12 -36.10
C THR A 448 -36.30 -19.97 -35.02
N ALA A 449 -37.07 -21.02 -34.75
CA ALA A 449 -38.02 -21.09 -33.64
C ALA A 449 -37.33 -20.95 -32.27
N LEU A 450 -36.17 -21.58 -32.07
CA LEU A 450 -35.40 -21.46 -30.83
C LEU A 450 -34.85 -20.03 -30.63
N LYS A 451 -34.32 -19.40 -31.69
CA LYS A 451 -33.85 -18.01 -31.64
C LYS A 451 -35.00 -17.04 -31.35
N GLN A 452 -36.14 -17.23 -31.99
CA GLN A 452 -37.33 -16.41 -31.77
C GLN A 452 -37.89 -16.60 -30.34
N ASN A 453 -37.93 -17.84 -29.84
CA ASN A 453 -38.34 -18.11 -28.46
C ASN A 453 -37.37 -17.50 -27.44
N ALA A 454 -36.07 -17.47 -27.69
CA ALA A 454 -35.10 -16.79 -26.84
C ALA A 454 -35.28 -15.26 -26.84
N LEU A 455 -35.57 -14.67 -28.00
CA LEU A 455 -35.91 -13.24 -28.14
C LEU A 455 -37.22 -12.90 -27.44
N GLU A 456 -38.25 -13.74 -27.58
CA GLU A 456 -39.51 -13.57 -26.86
C GLU A 456 -39.34 -13.74 -25.35
N LYS A 457 -38.51 -14.71 -24.91
CA LYS A 457 -38.14 -14.90 -23.50
C LYS A 457 -37.53 -13.62 -22.94
N THR A 458 -36.49 -13.10 -23.60
CA THR A 458 -35.79 -11.89 -23.15
C THR A 458 -36.71 -10.67 -23.17
N MET A 459 -37.50 -10.45 -24.23
CA MET A 459 -38.49 -9.36 -24.29
C MET A 459 -39.59 -9.48 -23.23
N PHE A 460 -40.01 -10.70 -22.90
CA PHE A 460 -41.01 -10.96 -21.88
C PHE A 460 -40.50 -10.61 -20.48
N PHE A 461 -39.30 -11.07 -20.11
CA PHE A 461 -38.70 -10.80 -18.79
C PHE A 461 -38.11 -9.38 -18.67
N MET A 462 -37.86 -8.67 -19.76
CA MET A 462 -37.47 -7.25 -19.73
C MET A 462 -38.62 -6.31 -19.33
N LYS A 463 -39.88 -6.76 -19.36
CA LYS A 463 -41.00 -5.95 -18.87
C LYS A 463 -40.96 -5.85 -17.34
N PRO A 464 -41.10 -4.66 -16.74
CA PRO A 464 -41.07 -4.50 -15.27
C PRO A 464 -42.07 -5.39 -14.52
N GLU A 465 -43.19 -5.72 -15.16
CA GLU A 465 -44.21 -6.60 -14.60
C GLU A 465 -43.73 -8.05 -14.43
N ASN A 466 -42.81 -8.50 -15.28
CA ASN A 466 -42.35 -9.88 -15.40
C ASN A 466 -40.92 -10.08 -14.89
N ASP A 467 -40.32 -9.07 -14.24
CA ASP A 467 -38.96 -9.18 -13.75
C ASP A 467 -38.82 -10.30 -12.69
N VAL A 468 -37.81 -11.15 -12.90
CA VAL A 468 -37.47 -12.32 -12.07
C VAL A 468 -36.13 -12.13 -11.35
N THR A 469 -35.53 -10.95 -11.43
CA THR A 469 -34.26 -10.67 -10.77
C THR A 469 -34.44 -10.81 -9.25
N PRO A 470 -33.64 -11.66 -8.56
CA PRO A 470 -33.78 -11.88 -7.13
C PRO A 470 -33.13 -10.74 -6.34
N TYR A 471 -33.78 -9.58 -6.34
CA TYR A 471 -33.27 -8.35 -5.73
C TYR A 471 -33.03 -8.51 -4.24
N ASN A 472 -33.93 -9.15 -3.49
CA ASN A 472 -33.75 -9.31 -2.04
C ASN A 472 -32.53 -10.18 -1.73
N LEU A 473 -32.32 -11.24 -2.50
CA LEU A 473 -31.14 -12.10 -2.36
C LEU A 473 -29.83 -11.34 -2.66
N ILE A 474 -29.80 -10.60 -3.77
CA ILE A 474 -28.61 -9.85 -4.20
C ILE A 474 -28.30 -8.72 -3.21
N PHE A 475 -29.27 -7.85 -2.90
CA PHE A 475 -29.04 -6.72 -2.00
C PHE A 475 -28.85 -7.16 -0.55
N GLY A 476 -29.59 -8.16 -0.07
CA GLY A 476 -29.44 -8.69 1.28
C GLY A 476 -28.07 -9.34 1.50
N SER A 477 -27.57 -10.09 0.50
CA SER A 477 -26.21 -10.63 0.55
C SER A 477 -25.16 -9.52 0.55
N LEU A 478 -25.30 -8.50 -0.31
CA LEU A 478 -24.41 -7.34 -0.34
C LEU A 478 -24.35 -6.60 1.02
N ILE A 479 -25.50 -6.36 1.65
CA ILE A 479 -25.57 -5.73 2.99
C ILE A 479 -24.88 -6.60 4.03
N THR A 480 -25.13 -7.91 3.99
CA THR A 480 -24.53 -8.88 4.94
C THR A 480 -23.00 -8.90 4.82
N PHE A 481 -22.47 -8.99 3.59
CA PHE A 481 -21.03 -8.93 3.34
C PHE A 481 -20.44 -7.57 3.74
N SER A 482 -21.12 -6.47 3.42
CA SER A 482 -20.70 -5.12 3.79
C SER A 482 -20.56 -4.97 5.31
N LEU A 483 -21.55 -5.43 6.08
CA LEU A 483 -21.51 -5.41 7.54
C LEU A 483 -20.38 -6.27 8.10
N MET A 484 -20.18 -7.47 7.55
CA MET A 484 -19.08 -8.36 7.92
C MET A 484 -17.71 -7.68 7.70
N PHE A 485 -17.49 -7.09 6.52
CA PHE A 485 -16.26 -6.37 6.21
C PHE A 485 -16.08 -5.13 7.10
N PHE A 486 -17.14 -4.39 7.37
CA PHE A 486 -17.11 -3.25 8.30
C PHE A 486 -16.61 -3.68 9.68
N VAL A 487 -17.19 -4.72 10.26
CA VAL A 487 -16.78 -5.26 11.58
C VAL A 487 -15.32 -5.71 11.54
N TYR A 488 -14.92 -6.44 10.49
CA TYR A 488 -13.54 -6.87 10.31
C TYR A 488 -12.56 -5.70 10.29
N PHE A 489 -12.77 -4.71 9.42
CA PHE A 489 -11.86 -3.58 9.25
C PHE A 489 -11.85 -2.65 10.47
N ASN A 490 -13.00 -2.45 11.11
CA ASN A 490 -13.12 -1.60 12.30
C ASN A 490 -12.29 -2.18 13.45
N PHE A 491 -12.55 -3.42 13.86
CA PHE A 491 -11.87 -3.99 15.04
C PHE A 491 -10.41 -4.34 14.81
N THR A 492 -9.99 -4.59 13.57
CA THR A 492 -8.56 -4.74 13.25
C THR A 492 -7.79 -3.42 13.30
N SER A 493 -8.47 -2.29 13.08
CA SER A 493 -7.83 -0.97 12.94
C SER A 493 -7.94 -0.10 14.19
N VAL A 494 -9.02 -0.21 14.97
CA VAL A 494 -9.28 0.66 16.14
C VAL A 494 -8.18 0.57 17.20
N TYR A 495 -7.73 -0.64 17.54
CA TYR A 495 -6.66 -0.81 18.54
C TYR A 495 -5.32 -0.24 18.08
N LYS A 496 -4.98 -0.42 16.80
CA LYS A 496 -3.78 0.17 16.20
C LYS A 496 -3.86 1.69 16.16
N ARG A 497 -5.04 2.22 15.82
CA ARG A 497 -5.30 3.67 15.83
C ARG A 497 -5.13 4.27 17.22
N LYS A 498 -5.59 3.60 18.28
CA LYS A 498 -5.37 4.07 19.65
C LYS A 498 -3.88 4.20 19.99
N VAL A 499 -3.07 3.19 19.67
CA VAL A 499 -1.61 3.23 19.87
C VAL A 499 -0.95 4.32 19.01
N GLN A 500 -1.47 4.56 17.80
CA GLN A 500 -1.00 5.63 16.93
C GLN A 500 -1.31 7.02 17.50
N GLU A 501 -2.52 7.22 18.04
CA GLU A 501 -2.92 8.47 18.70
C GLU A 501 -2.06 8.75 19.93
N GLU A 502 -1.81 7.73 20.76
CA GLU A 502 -0.87 7.82 21.89
C GLU A 502 0.57 8.17 21.44
N THR A 503 1.05 7.56 20.35
CA THR A 503 2.38 7.88 19.79
C THR A 503 2.45 9.33 19.32
N ARG A 504 1.40 9.81 18.64
CA ARG A 504 1.32 11.20 18.14
C ARG A 504 1.32 12.21 19.30
N GLU A 505 0.64 11.89 20.39
CA GLU A 505 0.64 12.69 21.61
C GLU A 505 2.05 12.77 22.21
N MET A 506 2.72 11.63 22.39
CA MET A 506 4.12 11.59 22.85
C MET A 506 5.08 12.37 21.93
N GLU A 507 4.91 12.29 20.60
CA GLU A 507 5.71 13.07 19.65
C GLU A 507 5.51 14.58 19.82
N SER A 508 4.29 15.03 20.10
CA SER A 508 4.01 16.45 20.35
C SER A 508 4.61 16.94 21.68
N GLU A 509 4.63 16.09 22.69
CA GLU A 509 5.22 16.33 24.02
C GLU A 509 6.75 16.26 24.02
N PHE A 510 7.35 15.63 22.99
CA PHE A 510 8.77 15.29 22.96
C PHE A 510 9.67 16.54 23.00
N LYS A 511 9.29 17.61 22.30
CA LYS A 511 10.06 18.86 22.24
C LYS A 511 10.20 19.50 23.61
N ASP A 512 9.09 19.63 24.33
CA ASP A 512 9.06 20.25 25.66
C ASP A 512 9.84 19.39 26.66
N SER A 513 9.64 18.07 26.58
CA SER A 513 10.36 17.10 27.41
C SER A 513 11.88 17.18 27.20
N LEU A 514 12.33 17.25 25.94
CA LEU A 514 13.74 17.43 25.61
C LEU A 514 14.30 18.76 26.11
N TYR A 515 13.53 19.85 26.04
CA TYR A 515 13.96 21.14 26.56
C TYR A 515 14.22 21.08 28.07
N VAL A 516 13.32 20.45 28.83
CA VAL A 516 13.48 20.27 30.28
C VAL A 516 14.70 19.41 30.60
N ILE A 517 14.89 18.30 29.88
CA ILE A 517 16.07 17.43 30.05
C ILE A 517 17.36 18.19 29.72
N ALA A 518 17.40 18.89 28.59
CA ALA A 518 18.57 19.63 28.13
C ALA A 518 18.93 20.77 29.10
N SER A 519 17.94 21.47 29.64
CA SER A 519 18.15 22.49 30.67
C SER A 519 18.83 21.90 31.90
N ARG A 520 18.42 20.72 32.36
CA ARG A 520 19.03 20.06 33.53
C ARG A 520 20.40 19.47 33.24
N MET A 521 20.60 18.90 32.07
CA MET A 521 21.93 18.45 31.64
C MET A 521 22.91 19.63 31.50
N GLY A 522 22.43 20.80 31.06
CA GLY A 522 23.21 22.03 31.01
C GLY A 522 23.67 22.56 32.38
N GLU A 523 22.98 22.16 33.46
CA GLU A 523 23.39 22.41 34.85
C GLU A 523 24.42 21.38 35.37
N ASN A 524 25.04 20.58 34.49
CA ASN A 524 25.94 19.46 34.83
C ASN A 524 25.29 18.37 35.69
N LYS A 525 23.96 18.21 35.66
CA LYS A 525 23.27 17.10 36.33
C LYS A 525 23.37 15.81 35.50
N PRO A 526 23.43 14.63 36.14
CA PRO A 526 23.32 13.34 35.46
C PRO A 526 22.05 13.24 34.62
N VAL A 527 22.09 12.45 33.55
CA VAL A 527 20.96 12.25 32.63
C VAL A 527 19.77 11.62 33.35
N GLU A 528 20.04 10.72 34.28
CA GLU A 528 19.05 10.05 35.13
C GLU A 528 18.27 11.06 35.98
N ASP A 529 18.99 12.02 36.58
CA ASP A 529 18.37 13.09 37.38
C ASP A 529 17.58 14.07 36.50
N ALA A 530 18.08 14.36 35.29
CA ALA A 530 17.38 15.18 34.31
C ALA A 530 16.07 14.52 33.85
N LEU A 531 16.08 13.20 33.62
CA LEU A 531 14.91 12.41 33.25
C LEU A 531 13.88 12.33 34.39
N ARG A 532 14.33 12.08 35.64
CA ARG A 532 13.45 12.13 36.83
C ARG A 532 12.84 13.50 37.03
N HIS A 533 13.62 14.55 36.82
CA HIS A 533 13.11 15.91 36.91
C HIS A 533 12.06 16.20 35.84
N ALA A 534 12.31 15.79 34.59
CA ALA A 534 11.33 15.93 33.51
C ALA A 534 10.03 15.18 33.82
N GLN A 535 10.13 13.96 34.36
CA GLN A 535 8.97 13.17 34.78
C GLN A 535 8.14 13.88 35.87
N ASN A 536 8.80 14.44 36.88
CA ASN A 536 8.11 15.16 37.97
C ASN A 536 7.55 16.52 37.54
N PHE A 537 8.22 17.18 36.60
CA PHE A 537 7.81 18.49 36.09
C PHE A 537 6.65 18.40 35.09
N LEU A 538 6.57 17.29 34.35
CA LEU A 538 5.54 17.02 33.33
C LEU A 538 4.77 15.72 33.66
N PRO A 539 4.01 15.66 34.77
CA PRO A 539 3.36 14.43 35.23
C PRO A 539 2.22 13.97 34.33
N ASP A 540 1.55 14.92 33.66
CA ASP A 540 0.40 14.64 32.80
C ASP A 540 0.81 14.15 31.40
N TYR A 541 2.09 14.28 31.05
CA TYR A 541 2.59 13.91 29.73
C TYR A 541 2.69 12.39 29.60
N VAL A 542 2.15 11.86 28.50
CA VAL A 542 2.18 10.42 28.19
C VAL A 542 3.62 9.92 28.09
N ILE A 543 4.52 10.73 27.53
CA ILE A 543 5.94 10.38 27.39
C ILE A 543 6.63 10.25 28.76
N SER A 544 6.27 11.10 29.73
CA SER A 544 6.79 11.03 31.10
C SER A 544 6.34 9.75 31.81
N GLN A 545 5.07 9.39 31.67
CA GLN A 545 4.50 8.21 32.33
C GLN A 545 5.00 6.90 31.73
N LYS A 546 5.09 6.81 30.40
CA LYS A 546 5.40 5.55 29.71
C LYS A 546 6.88 5.35 29.39
N LEU A 547 7.61 6.42 29.08
CA LEU A 547 9.01 6.36 28.69
C LEU A 547 9.90 6.64 29.90
N PHE A 548 9.88 7.85 30.44
CA PHE A 548 10.82 8.25 31.49
C PHE A 548 10.68 7.43 32.77
N GLY A 549 9.44 7.08 33.17
CA GLY A 549 9.20 6.21 34.32
C GLY A 549 9.65 4.76 34.16
N LYS A 550 10.04 4.31 32.96
CA LYS A 550 10.66 2.99 32.74
C LYS A 550 12.19 3.05 32.68
N THR A 551 12.74 4.21 32.33
CA THR A 551 14.19 4.39 32.13
C THR A 551 14.93 4.75 33.43
N VAL A 552 14.23 5.25 34.45
CA VAL A 552 14.78 5.68 35.76
C VAL A 552 13.96 5.18 36.93
#